data_AF-A0A8K1GWZ8-F1
#
_entry.id   AF-A0A8K1GWZ8-F1
#
_cell.length_a   1.000
_cell.length_b   1.000
_cell.length_c   1.000
_cell.angle_alpha   90.00
_cell.angle_beta   90.00
_cell.angle_gamma   90.00
#
_symmetry.space_group_name_H-M   'P 1'
#
loop_
_entity.id
_entity.type
_entity.pdbx_description
1 polymer ?
#
loop_
_entity_poly.entity_id
_entity_poly.type
_entity_poly.pdbx_seq_one_letter_code
_entity_poly.pdbx_strand_id
1 'polypeptide(L)'
;MIRAATGRSALLSYSWYGCFCGIGGSGTPVDPTDRCCQAHDCCYRRLREGECSPLSTLYSFSSSDGHITCGDGQSWCERETCLCDTAVASCFASTLSSYNNSYRFYFKHKCQGSKLQC
;
A
#
# COMPACT_ATOMS: atom_id res chain seq x y z
N MET A 1 -3.14 -2.91 10.25
CA MET A 1 -3.28 -1.53 9.74
C MET A 1 -4.46 -1.35 8.79
N ILE A 2 -4.44 -1.87 7.55
CA ILE A 2 -5.51 -1.66 6.55
C ILE A 2 -6.92 -1.98 7.08
N ARG A 3 -7.10 -3.11 7.80
CA ARG A 3 -8.40 -3.48 8.38
C ARG A 3 -8.91 -2.44 9.38
N ALA A 4 -8.03 -1.81 10.15
CA ALA A 4 -8.39 -0.76 11.09
C ALA A 4 -8.84 0.51 10.35
N ALA A 5 -8.15 0.90 9.28
CA ALA A 5 -8.47 2.12 8.52
C ALA A 5 -9.71 1.97 7.60
N THR A 6 -9.96 0.77 7.07
CA THR A 6 -10.93 0.57 5.98
C THR A 6 -12.11 -0.35 6.34
N GLY A 7 -12.00 -1.08 7.46
CA GLY A 7 -12.91 -2.18 7.79
C GLY A 7 -12.78 -3.41 6.88
N ARG A 8 -11.89 -3.41 5.88
CA ARG A 8 -11.77 -4.46 4.87
C ARG A 8 -10.56 -5.38 5.11
N SER A 9 -10.62 -6.59 4.58
CA SER A 9 -9.50 -7.54 4.64
C SER A 9 -8.38 -7.09 3.71
N ALA A 10 -7.18 -6.83 4.24
CA ALA A 10 -6.00 -6.49 3.45
C ALA A 10 -5.76 -7.52 2.32
N LEU A 11 -5.77 -8.80 2.69
CA LEU A 11 -5.49 -9.91 1.80
C LEU A 11 -6.55 -10.07 0.70
N LEU A 12 -7.83 -10.07 1.06
CA LEU A 12 -8.90 -10.37 0.12
C LEU A 12 -9.35 -9.17 -0.71
N SER A 13 -9.10 -7.95 -0.23
CA SER A 13 -9.53 -6.71 -0.89
C SER A 13 -8.39 -6.06 -1.66
N TYR A 14 -7.16 -6.04 -1.15
CA TYR A 14 -6.11 -5.19 -1.71
C TYR A 14 -4.91 -5.95 -2.29
N SER A 15 -4.53 -7.13 -1.79
CA SER A 15 -3.27 -7.81 -2.20
C SER A 15 -3.16 -8.18 -3.69
N TRP A 16 -4.27 -8.22 -4.43
CA TRP A 16 -4.28 -8.42 -5.89
C TRP A 16 -5.23 -7.43 -6.57
N TYR A 17 -5.29 -6.20 -6.07
CA TYR A 17 -6.13 -5.16 -6.62
C TYR A 17 -5.43 -4.43 -7.77
N GLY A 18 -6.12 -4.23 -8.90
CA GLY A 18 -5.64 -3.41 -10.00
C GLY A 18 -4.26 -3.81 -10.53
N CYS A 19 -3.49 -2.83 -10.99
CA CYS A 19 -2.19 -3.00 -11.62
C CYS A 19 -1.00 -2.90 -10.65
N PHE A 20 -1.13 -2.19 -9.54
CA PHE A 20 -0.03 -1.94 -8.60
C PHE A 20 -0.18 -2.66 -7.28
N CYS A 21 -1.38 -2.86 -6.75
CA CYS A 21 -1.49 -3.55 -5.46
C CYS A 21 -1.03 -5.01 -5.55
N GLY A 22 -0.10 -5.41 -4.67
CA GLY A 22 0.51 -6.73 -4.64
C GLY A 22 1.99 -6.71 -5.04
N ILE A 23 2.49 -7.84 -5.55
CA ILE A 23 3.87 -7.94 -6.02
C ILE A 23 3.96 -7.45 -7.47
N GLY A 24 4.92 -6.57 -7.73
CA GLY A 24 5.15 -5.96 -9.04
C GLY A 24 4.29 -4.73 -9.27
N GLY A 25 4.26 -4.25 -10.51
CA GLY A 25 3.51 -3.04 -10.85
C GLY A 25 3.98 -2.45 -12.17
N SER A 26 3.04 -2.22 -13.08
CA SER A 26 3.31 -1.63 -14.38
C SER A 26 2.06 -1.00 -14.97
N GLY A 27 2.27 -0.05 -15.87
CA GLY A 27 1.20 0.59 -16.60
C GLY A 27 0.53 1.73 -15.85
N THR A 28 -0.74 1.95 -16.14
CA THR A 28 -1.53 3.03 -15.54
C THR A 28 -2.42 2.48 -14.43
N PRO A 29 -2.49 3.12 -13.25
CA PRO A 29 -3.41 2.70 -12.21
C PRO A 29 -4.85 2.69 -12.71
N VAL A 30 -5.60 1.63 -12.42
CA VAL A 30 -6.96 1.46 -12.96
C VAL A 30 -7.99 2.36 -12.29
N ASP A 31 -7.70 2.83 -11.07
CA ASP A 31 -8.55 3.73 -10.30
C ASP A 31 -7.74 4.44 -9.17
N PRO A 32 -8.37 5.29 -8.34
CA PRO A 32 -7.69 5.93 -7.21
C PRO A 32 -7.12 4.96 -6.16
N THR A 33 -7.76 3.81 -5.94
CA THR A 33 -7.27 2.79 -4.98
C THR A 33 -5.96 2.19 -5.47
N ASP A 34 -5.89 1.86 -6.76
CA ASP A 34 -4.67 1.33 -7.39
C ASP A 34 -3.54 2.37 -7.41
N ARG A 35 -3.88 3.66 -7.51
CA ARG A 35 -2.91 4.75 -7.37
C ARG A 35 -2.30 4.83 -5.97
N CYS A 36 -3.05 4.49 -4.92
CA CYS A 36 -2.49 4.37 -3.56
C CYS A 36 -1.36 3.31 -3.52
N CYS A 37 -1.55 2.19 -4.21
CA CYS A 37 -0.55 1.13 -4.30
C CYS A 37 0.67 1.54 -5.12
N GLN A 38 0.46 2.28 -6.22
CA GLN A 38 1.58 2.86 -6.96
C GLN A 38 2.45 3.77 -6.07
N ALA A 39 1.82 4.63 -5.26
CA ALA A 39 2.53 5.49 -4.32
C ALA A 39 3.24 4.68 -3.22
N HIS A 40 2.63 3.60 -2.73
CA HIS A 40 3.21 2.68 -1.75
C HIS A 40 4.46 1.98 -2.30
N ASP A 41 4.39 1.45 -3.53
CA ASP A 41 5.55 0.83 -4.20
C ASP A 41 6.72 1.80 -4.34
N CYS A 42 6.41 3.07 -4.61
CA CYS A 42 7.39 4.14 -4.68
C CYS A 42 8.02 4.46 -3.32
N CYS A 43 7.21 4.46 -2.25
CA CYS A 43 7.70 4.59 -0.88
C CYS A 43 8.66 3.44 -0.56
N TYR A 44 8.24 2.21 -0.81
CA TYR A 44 9.05 1.00 -0.59
C TYR A 44 10.32 0.96 -1.45
N ARG A 45 10.29 1.50 -2.67
CA ARG A 45 11.48 1.62 -3.52
C ARG A 45 12.52 2.54 -2.87
N ARG A 46 12.11 3.72 -2.39
CA ARG A 46 13.01 4.65 -1.69
C ARG A 46 13.61 4.02 -0.43
N LEU A 47 12.82 3.24 0.32
CA LEU A 47 13.33 2.53 1.49
C LEU A 47 14.37 1.47 1.11
N ARG A 48 14.16 0.72 0.02
CA ARG A 48 15.17 -0.24 -0.49
C ARG A 48 16.44 0.46 -0.96
N GLU A 49 16.33 1.63 -1.59
CA GLU A 49 17.48 2.47 -1.97
C GLU A 49 18.24 2.98 -0.73
N GLY A 50 17.55 3.18 0.39
CA GLY A 50 18.13 3.47 1.70
C GLY A 50 18.50 2.24 2.52
N GLU A 51 18.74 1.08 1.87
CA GLU A 51 19.18 -0.18 2.49
C GLU A 51 18.18 -0.82 3.49
N CYS A 52 16.93 -0.36 3.53
CA CYS A 52 15.88 -1.02 4.30
C CYS A 52 15.27 -2.21 3.55
N SER A 53 14.68 -3.13 4.33
CA SER A 53 13.96 -4.31 3.81
C SER A 53 12.47 -4.25 4.16
N PRO A 54 11.68 -3.33 3.60
CA PRO A 54 10.32 -3.01 4.06
C PRO A 54 9.30 -4.16 3.90
N LEU A 55 9.64 -5.22 3.15
CA LEU A 55 8.82 -6.44 3.06
C LEU A 55 8.98 -7.37 4.27
N SER A 56 10.11 -7.31 4.97
CA SER A 56 10.44 -8.16 6.13
C SER A 56 10.66 -7.36 7.42
N THR A 57 10.78 -6.03 7.34
CA THR A 57 10.87 -5.14 8.50
C THR A 57 9.57 -5.21 9.31
N LEU A 58 9.66 -5.75 10.52
CA LEU A 58 8.58 -5.71 11.50
C LEU A 58 8.63 -4.37 12.23
N TYR A 59 7.48 -3.75 12.43
CA TYR A 59 7.37 -2.48 13.14
C TYR A 59 6.15 -2.50 14.07
N SER A 60 6.16 -1.62 15.05
CA SER A 60 5.07 -1.41 16.00
C SER A 60 4.18 -0.26 15.56
N PHE A 61 2.87 -0.42 15.71
CA PHE A 61 1.88 0.64 15.50
C PHE A 61 0.70 0.44 16.45
N SER A 62 -0.01 1.53 16.74
CA SER A 62 -1.31 1.51 17.41
C SER A 62 -2.39 2.06 16.47
N SER A 63 -3.65 1.76 16.78
CA SER A 63 -4.78 2.32 16.04
C SER A 63 -5.94 2.67 16.96
N SER A 64 -6.54 3.84 16.74
CA SER A 64 -7.75 4.31 17.42
C SER A 64 -8.66 4.98 16.41
N ASP A 65 -9.93 4.55 16.33
CA ASP A 65 -10.95 5.10 15.43
C ASP A 65 -10.48 5.24 13.96
N GLY A 66 -9.74 4.25 13.48
CA GLY A 66 -9.19 4.23 12.11
C GLY A 66 -7.95 5.11 11.90
N HIS A 67 -7.58 5.93 12.89
CA HIS A 67 -6.31 6.63 12.91
C HIS A 67 -5.18 5.68 13.35
N ILE A 68 -4.03 5.77 12.69
CA ILE A 68 -2.89 4.88 12.89
C ILE A 68 -1.69 5.72 13.34
N THR A 69 -1.03 5.26 14.40
CA THR A 69 0.17 5.90 14.95
C THR A 69 1.32 4.90 14.95
N CYS A 70 2.43 5.24 14.31
CA CYS A 70 3.65 4.44 14.37
C CYS A 70 4.30 4.53 15.76
N GLY A 71 4.80 3.41 16.27
CA GLY A 71 5.40 3.35 17.61
C GLY A 71 6.68 4.18 17.75
N ASP A 72 6.97 4.59 18.99
CA ASP A 72 8.19 5.29 19.36
C ASP A 72 9.38 4.33 19.56
N GLY A 73 10.60 4.88 19.57
CA GLY A 73 11.83 4.11 19.84
C GLY A 73 12.24 3.11 18.75
N GLN A 74 11.59 3.16 17.59
CA GLN A 74 11.89 2.31 16.44
C GLN A 74 13.12 2.81 15.68
N SER A 75 13.83 1.88 15.03
CA SER A 75 14.86 2.24 14.05
C SER A 75 14.27 3.03 12.88
N TRP A 76 15.14 3.69 12.12
CA TRP A 76 14.72 4.47 10.96
C TRP A 76 13.94 3.61 9.94
N CYS A 77 14.42 2.41 9.61
CA CYS A 77 13.73 1.52 8.67
C CYS A 77 12.35 1.08 9.16
N GLU A 78 12.21 0.75 10.45
CA GLU A 78 10.93 0.34 11.04
C GLU A 78 9.92 1.49 11.02
N ARG A 79 10.36 2.68 11.42
CA ARG A 79 9.53 3.88 11.41
C ARG A 79 9.06 4.24 10.01
N GLU A 80 9.97 4.31 9.03
CA GLU A 80 9.62 4.71 7.68
C GLU A 80 8.77 3.66 6.96
N THR A 81 9.01 2.36 7.21
CA THR A 81 8.13 1.29 6.70
C THR A 81 6.72 1.45 7.24
N CYS A 82 6.59 1.71 8.56
CA CYS A 82 5.30 1.99 9.18
C CYS A 82 4.61 3.22 8.56
N LEU A 83 5.35 4.28 8.24
CA LEU A 83 4.79 5.48 7.62
C LEU A 83 4.31 5.23 6.18
N CYS A 84 5.06 4.46 5.37
CA CYS A 84 4.60 4.02 4.05
C CYS A 84 3.28 3.24 4.15
N ASP A 85 3.21 2.29 5.10
CA ASP A 85 2.03 1.45 5.30
C ASP A 85 0.84 2.25 5.85
N THR A 86 1.10 3.23 6.70
CA THR A 86 0.09 4.15 7.24
C THR A 86 -0.50 4.98 6.10
N ALA A 87 0.36 5.53 5.25
CA ALA A 87 -0.06 6.34 4.11
C ALA A 87 -0.96 5.55 3.14
N VAL A 88 -0.61 4.30 2.80
CA VAL A 88 -1.46 3.50 1.91
C VAL A 88 -2.78 3.09 2.58
N ALA A 89 -2.77 2.78 3.88
CA ALA A 89 -4.00 2.45 4.62
C ALA A 89 -4.95 3.65 4.69
N SER A 90 -4.44 4.86 4.97
CA SER A 90 -5.22 6.09 4.96
C SER A 90 -5.71 6.45 3.55
N CYS A 91 -4.87 6.24 2.53
CA CYS A 91 -5.27 6.44 1.13
C CYS A 91 -6.43 5.52 0.76
N PHE A 92 -6.37 4.23 1.09
CA PHE A 92 -7.48 3.30 0.87
C PHE A 92 -8.76 3.71 1.59
N ALA A 93 -8.67 4.26 2.82
CA ALA A 93 -9.82 4.77 3.53
C ALA A 93 -10.48 5.94 2.77
N SER A 94 -9.67 6.82 2.17
CA SER A 94 -10.16 7.95 1.37
C SER A 94 -10.79 7.55 0.04
N THR A 95 -10.43 6.39 -0.52
CA THR A 95 -10.94 5.92 -1.82
C THR A 95 -12.10 4.92 -1.70
N LEU A 96 -12.62 4.67 -0.49
CA LEU A 96 -13.67 3.68 -0.24
C LEU A 96 -14.93 3.87 -1.10
N SER A 97 -15.31 5.12 -1.38
CA SER A 97 -16.50 5.46 -2.19
C SER A 97 -16.33 5.11 -3.67
N SER A 98 -15.10 5.15 -4.18
CA SER A 98 -14.76 4.79 -5.57
C SER A 98 -14.20 3.38 -5.73
N TYR A 99 -14.10 2.62 -4.64
CA TYR A 99 -13.55 1.27 -4.68
C TYR A 99 -14.38 0.37 -5.58
N ASN A 100 -13.73 -0.31 -6.53
CA ASN A 100 -14.39 -1.18 -7.50
C ASN A 100 -14.02 -2.66 -7.28
N ASN A 101 -15.02 -3.47 -6.90
CA ASN A 101 -14.83 -4.90 -6.67
C ASN A 101 -14.34 -5.67 -7.91
N SER A 102 -14.60 -5.19 -9.14
CA SER A 102 -14.14 -5.85 -10.37
C SER A 102 -12.61 -5.82 -10.54
N TYR A 103 -11.92 -4.94 -9.81
CA TYR A 103 -10.45 -4.88 -9.82
C TYR A 103 -9.81 -5.73 -8.74
N ARG A 104 -10.57 -6.50 -7.95
CA ARG A 104 -10.00 -7.55 -7.09
C ARG A 104 -9.55 -8.72 -7.94
N PHE A 105 -8.41 -9.32 -7.58
CA PHE A 105 -7.80 -10.42 -8.35
C PHE A 105 -7.58 -10.05 -9.82
N TYR A 106 -7.18 -8.79 -10.06
CA TYR A 106 -7.06 -8.25 -11.40
C TYR A 106 -5.90 -8.93 -12.14
N PHE A 107 -6.16 -9.34 -13.39
CA PHE A 107 -5.17 -10.02 -14.20
C PHE A 107 -4.11 -9.02 -14.69
N LYS A 108 -2.92 -9.06 -14.09
CA LYS A 108 -1.83 -8.08 -14.33
C LYS A 108 -1.40 -7.99 -15.80
N HIS A 109 -1.63 -9.01 -16.63
CA HIS A 109 -1.38 -8.92 -18.08
C HIS A 109 -2.29 -7.91 -18.81
N LYS A 110 -3.39 -7.46 -18.19
CA LYS A 110 -4.23 -6.37 -18.71
C LYS A 110 -3.62 -4.99 -18.45
N CYS A 111 -2.60 -4.90 -17.60
CA CYS A 111 -1.93 -3.66 -17.28
C CYS A 111 -0.98 -3.29 -18.42
N GLN A 112 -1.29 -2.18 -19.11
CA GLN A 112 -0.51 -1.69 -20.24
C GLN A 112 0.32 -0.47 -19.84
N GLY A 113 1.57 -0.45 -20.29
CA GLY A 113 2.50 0.67 -20.10
C GLY A 113 3.82 0.25 -19.46
N SER A 114 4.68 1.22 -19.18
CA SER A 114 6.02 1.00 -18.63
C SER A 114 5.98 0.48 -17.20
N LYS A 115 7.12 -0.08 -16.74
CA LYS A 115 7.33 -0.42 -15.32
C LYS A 115 7.14 0.82 -14.44
N LEU A 116 6.81 0.59 -13.17
CA LEU A 116 6.68 1.63 -12.14
C LEU A 116 7.73 2.75 -12.30
N GLN A 117 7.23 3.98 -12.45
CA GLN A 117 8.03 5.19 -12.36
C GLN A 117 7.60 5.96 -11.12
N CYS A 118 8.59 6.36 -10.33
CA CYS A 118 8.50 7.35 -9.26
C CYS A 118 9.63 8.36 -9.48
#